data_AF-A0A8T5RHB8-F1
#
_entry.id   AF-A0A8T5RHB8-F1
#
_cell.length_a   1.000
_cell.length_b   1.000
_cell.length_c   1.000
_cell.angle_alpha   90.00
_cell.angle_beta   90.00
_cell.angle_gamma   90.00
#
_symmetry.space_group_name_H-M   'P 1'
#
loop_
_entity.id
_entity.type
_entity.pdbx_description
1 polymer ?
#
loop_
_entity_poly.entity_id
_entity_poly.type
_entity_poly.pdbx_seq_one_letter_code
_entity_poly.pdbx_strand_id
1 'polypeptide(L)' 'RGSGLGLYISKEIVKMHNGEIQVESNGRNKGSTFIMMLPLN' A
#
# COMPACT_ATOMS: atom_id res chain seq x y z
N ARG A 1 5.89 14.20 -13.82
CA ARG A 1 5.88 14.35 -12.34
C ARG A 1 4.50 13.94 -11.85
N GLY A 2 4.38 12.86 -11.08
CA GLY A 2 3.11 12.45 -10.47
C GLY A 2 2.83 13.24 -9.19
N SER A 3 1.58 13.38 -8.81
CA SER A 3 1.14 14.11 -7.60
C SER A 3 1.46 13.41 -6.28
N GLY A 4 1.97 12.17 -6.32
CA GLY A 4 2.19 11.35 -5.13
C GLY A 4 0.90 10.80 -4.50
N LEU A 5 -0.27 11.03 -5.12
CA LEU A 5 -1.57 10.67 -4.54
C LEU A 5 -1.90 9.18 -4.60
N GLY A 6 -1.22 8.39 -5.45
CA GLY A 6 -1.57 6.98 -5.67
C GLY A 6 -1.56 6.15 -4.38
N LEU A 7 -0.46 6.18 -3.62
CA LEU A 7 -0.36 5.42 -2.37
C LEU A 7 -1.32 5.94 -1.29
N TYR A 8 -1.56 7.26 -1.25
CA TYR A 8 -2.52 7.84 -0.33
C TYR A 8 -3.93 7.31 -0.60
N ILE A 9 -4.37 7.34 -1.86
CA ILE A 9 -5.68 6.83 -2.28
C ILE A 9 -5.80 5.33 -1.97
N SER A 10 -4.78 4.53 -2.32
CA SER A 10 -4.76 3.10 -1.99
C SER A 10 -4.89 2.83 -0.49
N LYS A 11 -4.21 3.61 0.35
CA LYS A 11 -4.29 3.48 1.82
C LYS A 11 -5.69 3.77 2.34
N GLU A 12 -6.34 4.82 1.83
CA GLU A 12 -7.71 5.15 2.24
C GLU A 12 -8.71 4.07 1.80
N ILE A 13 -8.59 3.53 0.59
CA ILE A 13 -9.42 2.41 0.12
C ILE A 13 -9.26 1.19 1.03
N VAL A 14 -8.02 0.80 1.34
CA VAL A 14 -7.76 -0.37 2.21
C VAL A 14 -8.34 -0.18 3.62
N LYS A 15 -8.18 1.02 4.21
CA LYS A 15 -8.80 1.35 5.50
C LYS A 15 -10.32 1.26 5.49
N MET A 16 -10.97 1.73 4.41
CA MET A 16 -12.43 1.64 4.25
C MET A 16 -12.94 0.19 4.24
N HIS A 17 -12.08 -0.77 3.88
CA HIS A 17 -12.37 -2.21 3.94
C HIS A 17 -11.89 -2.86 5.25
N ASN A 18 -11.62 -2.06 6.29
CA ASN A 18 -11.08 -2.51 7.57
C ASN A 18 -9.75 -3.27 7.44
N GLY A 19 -9.01 -3.02 6.36
CA GLY A 19 -7.72 -3.65 6.08
C GLY A 19 -6.53 -2.77 6.44
N GLU A 20 -5.34 -3.30 6.15
CA GLU A 20 -4.06 -2.64 6.34
C GLU A 20 -3.19 -2.74 5.08
N ILE A 21 -2.38 -1.71 4.83
CA ILE A 21 -1.37 -1.70 3.76
C ILE A 21 0.03 -1.48 4.35
N GLN A 22 0.97 -2.34 3.95
CA GLN A 22 2.38 -2.28 4.33
C GLN A 22 3.26 -2.22 3.08
N VAL A 23 4.46 -1.67 3.23
CA VAL A 23 5.43 -1.54 2.13
C VAL A 23 6.79 -1.99 2.63
N GLU A 24 7.36 -2.96 1.92
CA GLU A 24 8.70 -3.46 2.17
C GLU A 24 9.61 -3.12 0.99
N SER A 25 10.84 -2.70 1.29
CA SER A 25 11.87 -2.49 0.27
C SER A 25 13.24 -2.82 0.83
N ASN A 26 14.01 -3.60 0.05
CA ASN A 26 15.40 -3.93 0.36
C ASN A 26 16.38 -2.81 -0.08
N GLY A 27 15.87 -1.61 -0.31
CA GLY A 27 16.65 -0.45 -0.73
C GLY A 27 16.83 -0.34 -2.24
N ARG A 28 17.79 0.51 -2.63
CA ARG A 28 17.95 0.96 -4.01
C ARG A 28 18.19 -0.21 -4.97
N ASN A 29 17.48 -0.20 -6.10
CA ASN A 29 17.58 -1.19 -7.19
C ASN A 29 17.18 -2.63 -6.80
N LYS A 30 16.41 -2.82 -5.72
CA LYS A 30 15.90 -4.15 -5.28
C LYS A 30 14.39 -4.33 -5.45
N GLY A 31 13.70 -3.30 -5.95
CA GLY A 31 12.24 -3.26 -6.01
C GLY A 31 11.62 -3.02 -4.64
N SER A 32 10.29 -3.10 -4.61
CA SER A 32 9.47 -2.96 -3.41
C SER A 32 8.26 -3.87 -3.50
N THR A 33 7.82 -4.40 -2.36
CA THR A 33 6.61 -5.20 -2.24
C THR A 33 5.58 -4.41 -1.46
N PHE A 34 4.37 -4.30 -2.01
CA PHE A 34 3.23 -3.67 -1.35
C PHE A 34 2.27 -4.78 -0.93
N ILE A 35 1.99 -4.86 0.36
CA ILE A 35 1.21 -5.95 0.97
C ILE A 35 -0.09 -5.34 1.47
N MET A 36 -1.22 -5.85 0.99
CA MET A 36 -2.55 -5.47 1.46
C MET A 36 -3.19 -6.66 2.17
N MET A 37 -3.66 -6.43 3.39
CA MET A 37 -4.35 -7.43 4.20
C MET A 37 -5.77 -6.95 4.42
N LEU A 38 -6.74 -7.79 4.04
CA LEU A 38 -8.17 -7.51 4.22
C LEU A 38 -8.78 -8.58 5.14
N PRO A 39 -9.69 -8.22 6.04
CA PRO A 39 -10.44 -9.19 6.81
C PRO A 39 -11.22 -10.14 5.88
N LEU A 40 -11.21 -11.43 6.20
CA LEU A 40 -12.13 -12.40 5.62
C LEU A 40 -13.37 -12.47 6.52
N ASN A 41 -14.54 -12.27 5.92
CA ASN A 41 -15.82 -12.50 6.57
C ASN A 41 -16.10 -13.99 6.68
#